data_AF-A0A7S2HKV8-F1
#
_entry.id   AF-A0A7S2HKV8-F1
#
_cell.length_a   1.000
_cell.length_b   1.000
_cell.length_c   1.000
_cell.angle_alpha   90.00
_cell.angle_beta   90.00
_cell.angle_gamma   90.00
#
_symmetry.space_group_name_H-M   'P 1'
#
loop_
_entity.id
_entity.type
_entity.pdbx_description
1 polymer ?
#
loop_
_entity_poly.entity_id
_entity_poly.type
_entity_poly.pdbx_seq_one_letter_code
_entity_poly.pdbx_strand_id
1 'polypeptide(L)'
;LLDGDPPVYMGWGSMPTTPTLILILLQALINVQLRAVMVRGWGNLSLEALREAAEANDPERCEEYCAYAAENVLFIDKAPHEWLLQRCACSVHHGGAGTTAAAMRAGVPTIVVPLGYDQPVHGEWVKRLGVGVAASKMDVLTASEFEDALRKATSSGEMRAKAKSTAETLKKEPGVAAAVEKVRKIMRDDIRTGKAKDRWDEEEQKRKSNRTRDNFWDQVREEEKQRKESAREEAAKKQAEQDQKDEADEKEKKREARKQRGQLEASAQNSPKSQAPAAQRPSAPASPEPPPAPKSHSLEARQVEAAAPQRAVEEPRDLPAEPAAPQLPPEPAKEP
;
A
#
# COMPACT_ATOMS: atom_id res chain seq x y z
N LEU A 1 0.94 34.38 -14.40
CA LEU A 1 2.03 34.20 -13.41
C LEU A 1 2.69 35.51 -13.02
N LEU A 2 3.02 36.39 -13.97
CA LEU A 2 3.69 37.67 -13.70
C LEU A 2 2.72 38.83 -13.45
N ASP A 3 1.48 38.72 -13.95
CA ASP A 3 0.44 39.72 -13.70
C ASP A 3 -0.31 39.40 -12.40
N GLY A 4 -0.36 40.37 -11.48
CA GLY A 4 -1.00 40.28 -10.16
C GLY A 4 -0.11 39.71 -9.07
N ASP A 5 -0.71 39.43 -7.90
CA ASP A 5 0.02 38.90 -6.75
C ASP A 5 0.60 37.50 -7.04
N PRO A 6 1.82 37.19 -6.53
CA PRO A 6 2.45 35.89 -6.74
C PRO A 6 1.57 34.74 -6.24
N PRO A 7 1.37 33.68 -7.05
CA PRO A 7 0.50 32.58 -6.65
C PRO A 7 1.16 31.67 -5.60
N VAL A 8 0.34 30.89 -4.91
CA VAL A 8 0.81 29.75 -4.10
C VAL A 8 1.03 28.54 -5.00
N TYR A 9 2.20 27.92 -4.91
CA TYR A 9 2.41 26.60 -5.53
C TYR A 9 1.78 25.52 -4.66
N MET A 10 1.07 24.57 -5.25
CA MET A 10 0.58 23.37 -4.56
C MET A 10 0.85 22.12 -5.40
N GLY A 11 1.51 21.12 -4.81
CA GLY A 11 1.77 19.86 -5.52
C GLY A 11 2.22 18.72 -4.62
N TRP A 12 1.66 17.54 -4.88
CA TRP A 12 1.92 16.31 -4.12
C TRP A 12 2.89 15.34 -4.81
N GLY A 13 3.41 15.70 -5.99
CA GLY A 13 4.37 14.88 -6.73
C GLY A 13 3.77 13.51 -7.09
N SER A 14 4.50 12.44 -6.75
CA SER A 14 4.06 11.05 -6.97
C SER A 14 3.17 10.51 -5.86
N MET A 15 2.84 11.30 -4.83
CA MET A 15 1.95 10.87 -3.76
C MET A 15 0.49 11.04 -4.17
N PRO A 16 -0.40 10.11 -3.79
CA PRO A 16 -1.83 10.29 -4.00
C PRO A 16 -2.36 11.45 -3.15
N THR A 17 -3.44 12.07 -3.61
CA THR A 17 -4.24 13.01 -2.82
C THR A 17 -5.66 12.47 -2.67
N THR A 18 -6.42 13.04 -1.74
CA THR A 18 -7.83 12.67 -1.53
C THR A 18 -8.77 13.79 -2.01
N PRO A 19 -10.01 13.47 -2.39
CA PRO A 19 -11.04 14.48 -2.68
C PRO A 19 -11.20 15.49 -1.55
N THR A 20 -11.17 15.02 -0.29
CA THR A 20 -11.24 15.87 0.89
C THR A 20 -10.10 16.89 0.96
N LEU A 21 -8.86 16.48 0.64
CA LEU A 21 -7.73 17.42 0.60
C LEU A 21 -7.97 18.49 -0.47
N ILE A 22 -8.40 18.12 -1.68
CA ILE A 22 -8.64 19.07 -2.77
C ILE A 22 -9.63 20.15 -2.35
N LEU A 23 -10.72 19.76 -1.68
CA LEU A 23 -11.70 20.69 -1.14
C LEU A 23 -11.13 21.59 -0.05
N ILE A 24 -10.36 21.04 0.89
CA ILE A 24 -9.67 21.82 1.93
C ILE A 24 -8.75 22.87 1.29
N LEU A 25 -7.97 22.49 0.27
CA LEU A 25 -7.06 23.40 -0.41
C LEU A 25 -7.83 24.55 -1.07
N LEU A 26 -8.91 24.25 -1.80
CA LEU A 26 -9.69 25.26 -2.50
C LEU A 26 -10.48 26.15 -1.55
N GLN A 27 -11.11 25.58 -0.53
CA GLN A 27 -11.82 26.32 0.51
C GLN A 27 -10.91 27.36 1.14
N ALA A 28 -9.69 26.96 1.48
CA ALA A 28 -8.73 27.85 2.08
C ALA A 28 -8.26 28.94 1.11
N LEU A 29 -8.08 28.62 -0.18
CA LEU A 29 -7.75 29.61 -1.20
C LEU A 29 -8.84 30.68 -1.33
N ILE A 30 -10.12 30.27 -1.34
CA ILE A 30 -11.26 31.19 -1.35
C ILE A 30 -11.27 32.06 -0.10
N ASN A 31 -11.11 31.47 1.09
CA ASN A 31 -11.18 32.21 2.34
C ASN A 31 -10.02 33.19 2.53
N VAL A 32 -8.86 32.89 1.97
CA VAL A 32 -7.66 33.75 2.03
C VAL A 32 -7.53 34.65 0.78
N GLN A 33 -8.37 34.45 -0.25
CA GLN A 33 -8.36 35.18 -1.52
C GLN A 33 -7.00 35.12 -2.23
N LEU A 34 -6.45 33.91 -2.33
CA LEU A 34 -5.15 33.66 -2.97
C LEU A 34 -5.31 32.95 -4.31
N ARG A 35 -4.41 33.29 -5.23
CA ARG A 35 -4.22 32.58 -6.50
C ARG A 35 -3.30 31.39 -6.30
N ALA A 36 -3.48 30.33 -7.08
CA ALA A 36 -2.66 29.14 -6.98
C ALA A 36 -2.22 28.58 -8.33
N VAL A 37 -1.09 27.86 -8.30
CA VAL A 37 -0.68 26.93 -9.35
C VAL A 37 -0.73 25.54 -8.75
N MET A 38 -1.67 24.73 -9.22
CA MET A 38 -1.83 23.35 -8.78
C MET A 38 -1.21 22.40 -9.79
N VAL A 39 -0.23 21.61 -9.36
CA VAL A 39 0.44 20.63 -10.22
C VAL A 39 -0.22 19.27 -10.06
N ARG A 40 -0.79 18.75 -11.15
CA ARG A 40 -1.62 17.54 -11.20
C ARG A 40 -0.93 16.34 -10.57
N GLY A 41 0.29 16.04 -11.03
CA GLY A 41 1.07 14.89 -10.56
C GLY A 41 0.27 13.59 -10.53
N TRP A 42 0.67 12.66 -9.65
CA TRP A 42 -0.11 11.43 -9.39
C TRP A 42 -1.30 11.67 -8.44
N GLY A 43 -1.37 12.84 -7.80
CA GLY A 43 -2.50 13.23 -6.98
C GLY A 43 -3.76 13.57 -7.79
N ASN A 44 -3.64 13.79 -9.09
CA ASN A 44 -4.73 14.24 -9.95
C ASN A 44 -5.36 15.58 -9.47
N LEU A 45 -4.53 16.52 -8.99
CA LEU A 45 -4.97 17.89 -8.68
C LEU A 45 -5.40 18.59 -9.98
N SER A 46 -6.68 18.48 -10.31
CA SER A 46 -7.27 18.93 -11.57
C SER A 46 -8.65 19.52 -11.33
N LEU A 47 -9.13 20.32 -12.29
CA LEU A 47 -10.47 20.89 -12.21
C LEU A 47 -11.55 19.78 -12.21
N GLU A 48 -11.34 18.70 -12.95
CA GLU A 48 -12.25 17.56 -12.97
C GLU A 48 -12.34 16.88 -11.60
N ALA A 49 -11.20 16.56 -10.99
CA ALA A 49 -11.16 15.95 -9.66
C ALA A 49 -11.74 16.86 -8.57
N LEU A 50 -11.55 18.18 -8.71
CA LEU A 50 -12.15 19.18 -7.83
C LEU A 50 -13.67 19.19 -7.96
N ARG A 51 -14.21 19.22 -9.19
CA ARG A 51 -15.65 19.18 -9.44
C ARG A 51 -16.26 17.89 -8.88
N GLU A 52 -15.67 16.73 -9.16
CA GLU A 52 -16.13 15.46 -8.62
C GLU A 52 -16.11 15.44 -7.08
N ALA A 53 -15.04 15.96 -6.47
CA ALA A 53 -14.96 16.07 -5.02
C ALA A 53 -16.06 16.99 -4.46
N ALA A 54 -16.28 18.14 -5.09
CA ALA A 54 -17.28 19.12 -4.67
C ALA A 54 -18.70 18.58 -4.80
N GLU A 55 -19.05 17.98 -5.93
CA GLU A 55 -20.36 17.35 -6.15
C GLU A 55 -20.65 16.27 -5.11
N ALA A 56 -19.64 15.50 -4.70
CA ALA A 56 -19.80 14.41 -3.74
C ALA A 56 -19.87 14.86 -2.26
N ASN A 57 -19.25 15.99 -1.89
CA ASN A 57 -19.07 16.37 -0.48
C ASN A 57 -19.71 17.71 -0.10
N ASP A 58 -19.89 18.63 -1.05
CA ASP A 58 -20.46 19.96 -0.82
C ASP A 58 -21.12 20.49 -2.13
N PRO A 59 -22.22 19.86 -2.57
CA PRO A 59 -22.84 20.13 -3.86
C PRO A 59 -23.40 21.55 -3.98
N GLU A 60 -23.81 22.16 -2.86
CA GLU A 60 -24.37 23.52 -2.83
C GLU A 60 -23.33 24.58 -3.22
N ARG A 61 -22.05 24.33 -2.92
CA ARG A 61 -20.94 25.24 -3.22
C ARG A 61 -20.10 24.82 -4.42
N CYS A 62 -20.46 23.73 -5.09
CA CYS A 62 -19.70 23.21 -6.24
C CYS A 62 -19.49 24.27 -7.33
N GLU A 63 -20.52 25.06 -7.66
CA GLU A 63 -20.41 26.11 -8.68
C GLU A 63 -19.55 27.31 -8.21
N GLU A 64 -19.60 27.67 -6.92
CA GLU A 64 -18.70 28.68 -6.32
C GLU A 64 -17.24 28.23 -6.43
N TYR A 65 -16.97 26.99 -6.06
CA TYR A 65 -15.66 26.34 -6.15
C TYR A 65 -15.13 26.32 -7.58
N CYS A 66 -15.95 25.89 -8.55
CA CYS A 66 -15.58 25.85 -9.95
C CYS A 66 -15.31 27.25 -10.52
N ALA A 67 -16.16 28.24 -10.20
CA ALA A 67 -16.00 29.62 -10.65
C ALA A 67 -14.69 30.23 -10.12
N TYR A 68 -14.42 30.08 -8.82
CA TYR A 68 -13.18 30.57 -8.22
C TYR A 68 -11.95 29.90 -8.82
N ALA A 69 -11.99 28.56 -8.99
CA ALA A 69 -10.89 27.81 -9.56
C ALA A 69 -10.58 28.24 -11.00
N ALA A 70 -11.61 28.47 -11.82
CA ALA A 70 -11.46 28.90 -13.21
C ALA A 70 -10.73 30.25 -13.35
N GLU A 71 -10.93 31.17 -12.40
CA GLU A 71 -10.32 32.50 -12.42
C GLU A 71 -8.96 32.55 -11.70
N ASN A 72 -8.82 31.83 -10.58
CA ASN A 72 -7.71 32.01 -9.65
C ASN A 72 -6.72 30.84 -9.56
N VAL A 73 -7.04 29.68 -10.15
CA VAL A 73 -6.22 28.48 -10.07
C VAL A 73 -5.77 28.03 -11.45
N LEU A 74 -4.45 28.01 -11.65
CA LEU A 74 -3.85 27.44 -12.85
C LEU A 74 -3.48 25.98 -12.58
N PHE A 75 -4.23 25.05 -13.18
CA PHE A 75 -3.91 23.63 -13.17
C PHE A 75 -2.91 23.29 -14.27
N ILE A 76 -1.83 22.60 -13.92
CA ILE A 76 -0.79 22.17 -14.88
C ILE A 76 -0.35 20.74 -14.59
N ASP A 77 0.11 20.02 -15.62
CA ASP A 77 0.57 18.65 -15.43
C ASP A 77 1.93 18.57 -14.72
N LYS A 78 2.87 19.43 -15.14
CA LYS A 78 4.23 19.47 -14.63
C LYS A 78 4.85 20.85 -14.82
N ALA A 79 5.77 21.22 -13.93
CA ALA A 79 6.63 22.37 -14.08
C ALA A 79 8.01 22.12 -13.46
N PRO A 80 9.09 22.69 -14.02
CA PRO A 80 10.38 22.71 -13.35
C PRO A 80 10.27 23.50 -12.05
N HIS A 81 10.41 22.83 -10.89
CA HIS A 81 10.31 23.49 -9.58
C HIS A 81 11.31 24.64 -9.42
N GLU A 82 12.52 24.49 -9.95
CA GLU A 82 13.56 25.53 -9.87
C GLU A 82 13.16 26.82 -10.57
N TRP A 83 12.33 26.73 -11.62
CA TRP A 83 11.78 27.88 -12.31
C TRP A 83 10.49 28.39 -11.64
N LEU A 84 9.55 27.50 -11.33
CA LEU A 84 8.22 27.88 -10.84
C LEU A 84 8.27 28.45 -9.43
N LEU A 85 8.94 27.76 -8.49
CA LEU A 85 8.87 28.11 -7.07
C LEU A 85 9.42 29.51 -6.76
N GLN A 86 10.40 29.98 -7.54
CA GLN A 86 10.97 31.33 -7.40
C GLN A 86 9.97 32.45 -7.72
N ARG A 87 8.83 32.12 -8.34
CA ARG A 87 7.77 33.05 -8.74
C ARG A 87 6.53 32.94 -7.85
N CYS A 88 6.56 32.10 -6.83
CA CYS A 88 5.44 31.85 -5.94
C CYS A 88 5.58 32.61 -4.63
N ALA A 89 4.46 32.96 -3.98
CA ALA A 89 4.44 33.55 -2.65
C ALA A 89 4.90 32.54 -1.57
N CYS A 90 4.47 31.28 -1.71
CA CYS A 90 4.90 30.15 -0.91
C CYS A 90 4.69 28.84 -1.68
N SER A 91 5.26 27.75 -1.18
CA SER A 91 5.03 26.40 -1.68
C SER A 91 4.26 25.53 -0.69
N VAL A 92 3.35 24.70 -1.18
CA VAL A 92 2.62 23.69 -0.40
C VAL A 92 2.89 22.32 -0.99
N HIS A 93 3.36 21.38 -0.18
CA HIS A 93 3.67 20.04 -0.66
C HIS A 93 3.66 18.99 0.45
N HIS A 94 3.58 17.72 0.03
CA HIS A 94 3.66 16.57 0.92
C HIS A 94 4.91 16.46 1.80
N GLY A 95 6.02 17.11 1.41
CA GLY A 95 7.27 17.08 2.19
C GLY A 95 8.28 16.04 1.71
N GLY A 96 8.20 15.53 0.49
CA GLY A 96 9.27 14.69 -0.07
C GLY A 96 10.59 15.44 -0.18
N ALA A 97 11.71 14.74 0.06
CA ALA A 97 13.05 15.34 0.16
C ALA A 97 13.41 16.25 -1.04
N GLY A 98 13.11 15.80 -2.27
CA GLY A 98 13.40 16.56 -3.49
C GLY A 98 12.63 17.89 -3.58
N THR A 99 11.32 17.87 -3.30
CA THR A 99 10.49 19.08 -3.35
C THR A 99 10.81 20.03 -2.19
N THR A 100 11.02 19.50 -0.99
CA THR A 100 11.46 20.31 0.17
C THR A 100 12.78 21.01 -0.13
N ALA A 101 13.77 20.29 -0.67
CA ALA A 101 15.05 20.86 -1.05
C ALA A 101 14.90 21.92 -2.16
N ALA A 102 14.04 21.70 -3.15
CA ALA A 102 13.77 22.68 -4.21
C ALA A 102 13.12 23.96 -3.66
N ALA A 103 12.14 23.84 -2.76
CA ALA A 103 11.50 24.97 -2.10
C ALA A 103 12.48 25.78 -1.24
N MET A 104 13.29 25.08 -0.43
CA MET A 104 14.33 25.73 0.38
C MET A 104 15.37 26.45 -0.48
N ARG A 105 15.79 25.89 -1.64
CA ARG A 105 16.70 26.56 -2.58
C ARG A 105 16.04 27.74 -3.31
N ALA A 106 14.73 27.70 -3.54
CA ALA A 106 13.99 28.81 -4.12
C ALA A 106 13.86 29.99 -3.15
N GLY A 107 13.97 29.74 -1.84
CA GLY A 107 13.92 30.78 -0.81
C GLY A 107 12.53 31.33 -0.56
N VAL A 108 11.50 30.52 -0.82
CA VAL A 108 10.10 30.84 -0.52
C VAL A 108 9.66 30.14 0.76
N PRO A 109 8.77 30.75 1.56
CA PRO A 109 8.09 30.04 2.64
C PRO A 109 7.47 28.72 2.16
N THR A 110 7.56 27.66 2.95
CA THR A 110 6.99 26.36 2.58
C THR A 110 6.06 25.78 3.63
N ILE A 111 4.92 25.25 3.20
CA ILE A 111 3.96 24.52 4.03
C ILE A 111 4.09 23.03 3.70
N VAL A 112 4.44 22.24 4.72
CA VAL A 112 4.54 20.79 4.59
C VAL A 112 3.29 20.15 5.16
N VAL A 113 2.56 19.42 4.31
CA VAL A 113 1.36 18.66 4.69
C VAL A 113 1.65 17.16 4.49
N PRO A 114 2.17 16.47 5.50
CA PRO A 114 2.69 15.12 5.34
C PRO A 114 1.60 14.06 5.13
N LEU A 115 1.92 13.01 4.39
CA LEU A 115 1.21 11.73 4.41
C LEU A 115 1.88 10.74 5.36
N GLY A 116 3.22 10.65 5.33
CA GLY A 116 3.97 9.67 6.11
C GLY A 116 5.47 9.63 5.82
N TYR A 117 6.11 8.51 6.15
CA TYR A 117 7.56 8.29 5.97
C TYR A 117 8.42 9.36 6.67
N ASP A 118 9.37 9.94 5.94
CA ASP A 118 10.27 11.01 6.35
C ASP A 118 9.65 12.41 6.25
N GLN A 119 8.45 12.54 5.67
CA GLN A 119 7.81 13.82 5.42
C GLN A 119 7.54 14.66 6.68
N PRO A 120 7.09 14.08 7.82
CA PRO A 120 6.93 14.84 9.06
C PRO A 120 8.25 15.41 9.58
N VAL A 121 9.37 14.70 9.35
CA VAL A 121 10.71 15.17 9.74
C VAL A 121 11.11 16.40 8.92
N HIS A 122 10.84 16.39 7.61
CA HIS A 122 11.05 17.55 6.75
C HIS A 122 10.18 18.75 7.15
N GLY A 123 8.92 18.52 7.51
CA GLY A 123 8.04 19.55 8.06
C GLY A 123 8.62 20.17 9.33
N GLU A 124 9.08 19.34 10.26
CA GLU A 124 9.69 19.81 11.50
C GLU A 124 10.97 20.62 11.25
N TRP A 125 11.82 20.24 10.28
CA TRP A 125 12.99 21.04 9.89
C TRP A 125 12.60 22.41 9.34
N VAL A 126 11.61 22.45 8.44
CA VAL A 126 11.06 23.69 7.89
C VAL A 126 10.56 24.62 9.01
N LYS A 127 9.81 24.06 9.97
CA LYS A 127 9.29 24.80 11.11
C LYS A 127 10.41 25.31 12.03
N ARG A 128 11.38 24.46 12.37
CA ARG A 128 12.52 24.80 13.25
C ARG A 128 13.40 25.90 12.68
N LEU A 129 13.64 25.88 11.37
CA LEU A 129 14.39 26.93 10.68
C LEU A 129 13.58 28.23 10.54
N GLY A 130 12.28 28.20 10.82
CA GLY A 130 11.39 29.34 10.68
C GLY A 130 11.17 29.75 9.22
N VAL A 131 11.35 28.82 8.28
CA VAL A 131 11.20 29.04 6.83
C VAL A 131 9.84 28.57 6.32
N GLY A 132 8.93 28.20 7.22
CA GLY A 132 7.65 27.65 6.83
C GLY A 132 6.81 27.10 7.97
N VAL A 133 5.81 26.30 7.61
CA VAL A 133 4.83 25.69 8.52
C VAL A 133 4.84 24.18 8.34
N ALA A 134 4.88 23.45 9.44
CA ALA A 134 4.55 22.04 9.47
C ALA A 134 3.06 21.91 9.82
N ALA A 135 2.24 21.53 8.85
CA ALA A 135 0.83 21.26 9.06
C ALA A 135 0.62 19.83 9.55
N SER A 136 -0.59 19.56 10.03
CA SER A 136 -1.11 18.24 10.31
C SER A 136 -1.01 17.33 9.09
N LYS A 137 -1.03 16.03 9.36
CA LYS A 137 -1.06 15.02 8.31
C LYS A 137 -2.33 15.16 7.46
N MET A 138 -2.22 14.77 6.20
CA MET A 138 -3.28 14.91 5.20
C MET A 138 -4.64 14.31 5.63
N ASP A 139 -4.63 13.24 6.42
CA ASP A 139 -5.83 12.52 6.89
C ASP A 139 -6.58 13.25 8.02
N VAL A 140 -5.93 14.19 8.72
CA VAL A 140 -6.51 14.95 9.84
C VAL A 140 -6.39 16.46 9.68
N LEU A 141 -5.90 16.93 8.52
CA LEU A 141 -5.81 18.34 8.19
C LEU A 141 -7.21 18.96 8.12
N THR A 142 -7.37 20.16 8.65
CA THR A 142 -8.62 20.93 8.57
C THR A 142 -8.47 22.15 7.67
N ALA A 143 -9.57 22.65 7.10
CA ALA A 143 -9.58 23.89 6.33
C ALA A 143 -9.07 25.08 7.16
N SER A 144 -9.55 25.23 8.39
CA SER A 144 -9.12 26.32 9.29
C SER A 144 -7.62 26.27 9.59
N GLU A 145 -7.06 25.10 9.89
CA GLU A 145 -5.62 24.97 10.08
C GLU A 145 -4.83 25.33 8.83
N PHE A 146 -5.30 24.88 7.66
CA PHE A 146 -4.63 25.14 6.40
C PHE A 146 -4.71 26.61 5.99
N GLU A 147 -5.83 27.29 6.26
CA GLU A 147 -5.99 28.74 6.11
C GLU A 147 -5.00 29.53 6.95
N ASP A 148 -4.87 29.18 8.23
CA ASP A 148 -3.90 29.82 9.14
C ASP A 148 -2.46 29.62 8.64
N ALA A 149 -2.15 28.41 8.15
CA ALA A 149 -0.86 28.11 7.55
C ALA A 149 -0.59 28.98 6.30
N LEU A 150 -1.57 29.11 5.40
CA LEU A 150 -1.48 29.96 4.20
C LEU A 150 -1.30 31.43 4.56
N ARG A 151 -2.11 31.98 5.46
CA ARG A 151 -1.99 33.37 5.93
C ARG A 151 -0.60 33.63 6.50
N LYS A 152 -0.13 32.74 7.37
CA LYS A 152 1.19 32.85 7.99
C LYS A 152 2.32 32.80 6.95
N ALA A 153 2.29 31.84 6.03
CA ALA A 153 3.34 31.65 5.03
C ALA A 153 3.42 32.80 4.02
N THR A 154 2.27 33.37 3.63
CA THR A 154 2.21 34.45 2.63
C THR A 154 2.45 35.84 3.24
N SER A 155 1.99 36.07 4.47
CA SER A 155 2.01 37.41 5.08
C SER A 155 3.24 37.68 5.96
N SER A 156 3.94 36.64 6.44
CA SER A 156 5.10 36.84 7.34
C SER A 156 6.36 37.32 6.61
N GLY A 157 6.71 38.59 6.81
CA GLY A 157 7.97 39.16 6.31
C GLY A 157 9.21 38.50 6.91
N GLU A 158 9.17 38.12 8.18
CA GLU A 158 10.26 37.42 8.87
C GLU A 158 10.51 36.03 8.26
N MET A 159 9.45 35.24 8.04
CA MET A 159 9.55 33.91 7.45
C MET A 159 10.14 33.96 6.04
N ARG A 160 9.70 34.93 5.23
CA ARG A 160 10.24 35.17 3.89
C ARG A 160 11.71 35.58 3.91
N ALA A 161 12.12 36.43 4.86
CA ALA A 161 13.52 36.80 5.04
C ALA A 161 14.38 35.59 5.43
N LYS A 162 13.90 34.75 6.37
CA LYS A 162 14.57 33.50 6.77
C LYS A 162 14.69 32.50 5.63
N ALA A 163 13.62 32.31 4.85
CA ALA A 163 13.63 31.44 3.69
C ALA A 163 14.67 31.90 2.65
N LYS A 164 14.71 33.21 2.35
CA LYS A 164 15.71 33.78 1.43
C LYS A 164 17.15 33.61 1.94
N SER A 165 17.40 33.92 3.22
CA SER A 165 18.73 33.76 3.82
C SER A 165 19.18 32.29 3.84
N THR A 166 18.27 31.37 4.13
CA THR A 166 18.54 29.92 4.07
C THR A 166 18.90 29.49 2.65
N ALA A 167 18.18 29.97 1.64
CA ALA A 167 18.48 29.69 0.24
C ALA A 167 19.87 30.21 -0.18
N GLU A 168 20.27 31.39 0.30
CA GLU A 168 21.60 31.95 0.05
C GLU A 168 22.71 31.11 0.67
N THR A 169 22.48 30.54 1.85
CA THR A 169 23.41 29.59 2.49
C THR A 169 23.50 28.30 1.69
N LEU A 170 22.36 27.69 1.34
CA LEU A 170 22.31 26.44 0.57
C LEU A 170 23.00 26.56 -0.79
N LYS A 171 22.88 27.72 -1.48
CA LYS A 171 23.56 27.97 -2.76
C LYS A 171 25.08 27.99 -2.68
N LYS A 172 25.64 28.25 -1.49
CA LYS A 172 27.09 28.28 -1.25
C LYS A 172 27.65 26.91 -0.89
N GLU A 173 26.79 25.93 -0.60
CA GLU A 173 27.24 24.60 -0.23
C GLU A 173 27.82 23.85 -1.44
N PRO A 174 29.05 23.31 -1.34
CA PRO A 174 29.68 22.57 -2.44
C PRO A 174 29.13 21.14 -2.54
N GLY A 175 27.80 20.95 -2.44
CA GLY A 175 27.17 19.65 -2.29
C GLY A 175 27.50 18.67 -3.42
N VAL A 176 27.43 19.13 -4.67
CA VAL A 176 27.78 18.31 -5.85
C VAL A 176 29.26 17.94 -5.84
N ALA A 177 30.15 18.91 -5.60
CA ALA A 177 31.60 18.66 -5.56
C ALA A 177 31.97 17.69 -4.44
N ALA A 178 31.39 17.85 -3.25
CA ALA A 178 31.59 16.96 -2.11
C ALA A 178 31.07 15.54 -2.39
N ALA A 179 29.90 15.41 -3.02
CA ALA A 179 29.35 14.11 -3.42
C ALA A 179 30.25 13.42 -4.45
N VAL A 180 30.70 14.15 -5.48
CA VAL A 180 31.62 13.64 -6.50
C VAL A 180 32.93 13.16 -5.86
N GLU A 181 33.53 13.94 -4.96
CA GLU A 181 34.76 13.52 -4.29
C GLU A 181 34.52 12.28 -3.42
N LYS A 182 33.38 12.19 -2.74
CA LYS A 182 33.02 11.01 -1.96
C LYS A 182 32.88 9.76 -2.84
N VAL A 183 32.19 9.87 -3.97
CA VAL A 183 32.05 8.77 -4.95
C VAL A 183 33.42 8.38 -5.50
N ARG A 184 34.26 9.35 -5.90
CA ARG A 184 35.62 9.09 -6.37
C ARG A 184 36.46 8.36 -5.33
N LYS A 185 36.36 8.77 -4.06
CA LYS A 185 37.03 8.10 -2.95
C LYS A 185 36.59 6.65 -2.82
N ILE A 186 35.27 6.36 -2.82
CA ILE A 186 34.75 4.98 -2.78
C ILE A 186 35.25 4.16 -3.98
N MET A 187 35.21 4.74 -5.18
CA MET A 187 35.69 4.07 -6.39
C MET A 187 37.18 3.72 -6.30
N ARG A 188 38.03 4.64 -5.81
CA ARG A 188 39.47 4.40 -5.64
C ARG A 188 39.77 3.40 -4.53
N ASP A 189 39.20 3.61 -3.35
CA ASP A 189 39.65 2.97 -2.12
C ASP A 189 38.99 1.61 -1.88
N ASP A 190 37.75 1.43 -2.36
CA ASP A 190 36.94 0.25 -2.10
C ASP A 190 36.67 -0.59 -3.36
N ILE A 191 36.27 0.04 -4.46
CA ILE A 191 35.86 -0.69 -5.67
C ILE A 191 37.09 -1.19 -6.44
N ARG A 192 38.03 -0.31 -6.79
CA ARG A 192 39.24 -0.68 -7.55
C ARG A 192 40.19 -1.60 -6.79
N THR A 193 40.19 -1.54 -5.46
CA THR A 193 41.02 -2.40 -4.62
C THR A 193 40.42 -3.78 -4.38
N GLY A 194 39.18 -4.03 -4.80
CA GLY A 194 38.45 -5.27 -4.53
C GLY A 194 37.81 -5.35 -3.15
N LYS A 195 38.15 -4.45 -2.21
CA LYS A 195 37.64 -4.49 -0.82
C LYS A 195 36.13 -4.47 -0.71
N ALA A 196 35.44 -3.73 -1.59
CA ALA A 196 33.98 -3.73 -1.61
C ALA A 196 33.41 -5.11 -1.94
N LYS A 197 34.05 -5.82 -2.88
CA LYS A 197 33.68 -7.18 -3.25
C LYS A 197 33.94 -8.14 -2.09
N ASP A 198 35.11 -8.03 -1.45
CA ASP A 198 35.45 -8.87 -0.31
C ASP A 198 34.42 -8.72 0.82
N ARG A 199 34.05 -7.48 1.17
CA ARG A 199 33.00 -7.21 2.17
C ARG A 199 31.63 -7.77 1.75
N TRP A 200 31.26 -7.62 0.48
CA TRP A 200 30.00 -8.15 -0.03
C TRP A 200 29.97 -9.68 0.07
N ASP A 201 31.05 -10.35 -0.36
CA ASP A 201 31.17 -11.80 -0.31
C ASP A 201 31.11 -12.30 1.15
N GLU A 202 31.79 -11.63 2.09
CA GLU A 202 31.72 -11.94 3.53
C GLU A 202 30.30 -11.78 4.11
N GLU A 203 29.61 -10.69 3.79
CA GLU A 203 28.23 -10.48 4.21
C GLU A 203 27.29 -11.52 3.63
N GLU A 204 27.50 -11.90 2.37
CA GLU A 204 26.67 -12.90 1.71
C GLU A 204 26.90 -14.30 2.31
N GLN A 205 28.14 -14.64 2.66
CA GLN A 205 28.43 -15.86 3.43
C GLN A 205 27.76 -15.85 4.79
N LYS A 206 27.79 -14.71 5.52
CA LYS A 206 27.07 -14.56 6.80
C LYS A 206 25.56 -14.68 6.64
N ARG A 207 24.98 -14.10 5.58
CA ARG A 207 23.54 -14.25 5.28
C ARG A 207 23.18 -15.70 4.98
N LYS A 208 24.00 -16.42 4.19
CA LYS A 208 23.80 -17.84 3.89
C LYS A 208 23.95 -18.71 5.14
N SER A 209 24.95 -18.46 5.98
CA SER A 209 25.13 -19.18 7.25
C SER A 209 24.00 -18.91 8.23
N ASN A 210 23.53 -17.66 8.34
CA ASN A 210 22.38 -17.31 9.18
C ASN A 210 21.09 -17.92 8.66
N ARG A 211 20.86 -17.93 7.35
CA ARG A 211 19.71 -18.63 6.75
C ARG A 211 19.73 -20.12 7.05
N THR A 212 20.91 -20.73 7.03
CA THR A 212 21.10 -22.15 7.40
C THR A 212 20.88 -22.38 8.90
N ARG A 213 21.18 -21.38 9.74
CA ARG A 213 20.86 -21.38 11.19
C ARG A 213 19.38 -21.16 11.49
N ASP A 214 18.70 -20.36 10.67
CA ASP A 214 17.26 -20.05 10.76
C ASP A 214 16.38 -21.08 10.05
N ASN A 215 16.94 -22.26 9.68
CA ASN A 215 16.20 -23.46 9.27
C ASN A 215 15.20 -23.98 10.33
N PHE A 216 15.00 -23.27 11.44
CA PHE A 216 13.95 -23.50 12.42
C PHE A 216 12.58 -23.72 11.77
N TRP A 217 12.17 -22.87 10.82
CA TRP A 217 10.87 -23.01 10.14
C TRP A 217 10.82 -24.15 9.12
N ASP A 218 11.98 -24.60 8.62
CA ASP A 218 12.06 -25.79 7.78
C ASP A 218 11.98 -27.06 8.64
N GLN A 219 12.65 -27.07 9.80
CA GLN A 219 12.55 -28.14 10.80
C GLN A 219 11.13 -28.29 11.34
N VAL A 220 10.49 -27.19 11.75
CA VAL A 220 9.09 -27.19 12.21
C VAL A 220 8.16 -27.74 11.12
N ARG A 221 8.38 -27.40 9.84
CA ARG A 221 7.58 -27.92 8.73
C ARG A 221 7.77 -29.42 8.52
N GLU A 222 9.00 -29.92 8.61
CA GLU A 222 9.26 -31.37 8.49
C GLU A 222 8.71 -32.15 9.70
N GLU A 223 8.83 -31.61 10.93
CA GLU A 223 8.22 -32.20 12.13
C GLU A 223 6.69 -32.24 12.02
N GLU A 224 6.05 -31.16 11.55
CA GLU A 224 4.60 -31.15 11.30
C GLU A 224 4.18 -32.16 10.23
N LYS A 225 4.99 -32.33 9.17
CA LYS A 225 4.74 -33.29 8.11
C LYS A 225 4.80 -34.72 8.64
N GLN A 226 5.84 -35.06 9.39
CA GLN A 226 5.99 -36.38 10.03
C GLN A 226 4.84 -36.68 10.98
N ARG A 227 4.41 -35.68 11.78
CA ARG A 227 3.27 -35.83 12.70
C ARG A 227 1.96 -36.08 11.95
N LYS A 228 1.75 -35.44 10.78
CA LYS A 228 0.57 -35.69 9.94
C LYS A 228 0.61 -37.07 9.29
N GLU A 229 1.78 -37.53 8.86
CA GLU A 229 1.97 -38.88 8.31
C GLU A 229 1.73 -39.95 9.38
N SER A 230 2.32 -39.82 10.57
CA SER A 230 2.10 -40.76 11.67
C SER A 230 0.64 -40.82 12.11
N ALA A 231 -0.04 -39.68 12.16
CA ALA A 231 -1.47 -39.62 12.48
C ALA A 231 -2.33 -40.29 11.40
N ARG A 232 -1.96 -40.19 10.12
CA ARG A 232 -2.63 -40.89 9.02
C ARG A 232 -2.43 -42.41 9.10
N GLU A 233 -1.22 -42.86 9.40
CA GLU A 233 -0.93 -44.29 9.58
C GLU A 233 -1.68 -44.87 10.78
N GLU A 234 -1.72 -44.15 11.91
CA GLU A 234 -2.45 -44.58 13.10
C GLU A 234 -3.96 -44.61 12.85
N ALA A 235 -4.50 -43.62 12.13
CA ALA A 235 -5.91 -43.61 11.73
C ALA A 235 -6.23 -44.76 10.78
N ALA A 236 -5.36 -45.05 9.80
CA ALA A 236 -5.53 -46.19 8.90
C ALA A 236 -5.49 -47.53 9.65
N LYS A 237 -4.62 -47.66 10.65
CA LYS A 237 -4.56 -48.85 11.50
C LYS A 237 -5.81 -49.03 12.36
N LYS A 238 -6.29 -47.95 12.99
CA LYS A 238 -7.54 -47.97 13.77
C LYS A 238 -8.74 -48.30 12.89
N GLN A 239 -8.78 -47.76 11.67
CA GLN A 239 -9.84 -48.08 10.71
C GLN A 239 -9.79 -49.56 10.33
N ALA A 240 -8.62 -50.12 10.03
CA ALA A 240 -8.48 -51.54 9.71
C ALA A 240 -8.85 -52.46 10.88
N GLU A 241 -8.53 -52.08 12.12
CA GLU A 241 -8.95 -52.82 13.33
C GLU A 241 -10.47 -52.74 13.53
N GLN A 242 -11.08 -51.58 13.27
CA GLN A 242 -12.52 -51.40 13.34
C GLN A 242 -13.25 -52.19 12.25
N ASP A 243 -12.76 -52.16 11.01
CA ASP A 243 -13.33 -52.93 9.90
C ASP A 243 -13.28 -54.45 10.18
N GLN A 244 -12.19 -54.94 10.76
CA GLN A 244 -12.07 -56.35 11.19
C GLN A 244 -13.07 -56.70 12.30
N LYS A 245 -13.31 -55.78 13.24
CA LYS A 245 -14.28 -55.97 14.32
C LYS A 245 -15.71 -55.95 13.78
N ASP A 246 -16.04 -55.03 12.89
CA ASP A 246 -17.35 -54.92 12.26
C ASP A 246 -17.65 -56.16 11.41
N GLU A 247 -16.67 -56.70 10.67
CA GLU A 247 -16.80 -57.98 9.97
C GLU A 247 -17.04 -59.16 10.93
N ALA A 248 -16.37 -59.18 12.09
CA ALA A 248 -16.54 -60.23 13.10
C ALA A 248 -17.94 -60.18 13.73
N ASP A 249 -18.40 -58.98 14.11
CA ASP A 249 -19.74 -58.74 14.67
C ASP A 249 -20.83 -59.09 13.64
N GLU A 250 -20.64 -58.78 12.35
CA GLU A 250 -21.58 -59.17 11.28
C GLU A 250 -21.64 -60.69 11.09
N LYS A 251 -20.48 -61.38 11.13
CA LYS A 251 -20.41 -62.84 11.09
C LYS A 251 -21.11 -63.47 12.30
N GLU A 252 -20.96 -62.90 13.49
CA GLU A 252 -21.62 -63.36 14.71
C GLU A 252 -23.14 -63.17 14.64
N LYS A 253 -23.62 -61.97 14.24
CA LYS A 253 -25.06 -61.71 14.02
C LYS A 253 -25.67 -62.67 13.00
N LYS A 254 -24.98 -62.96 11.89
CA LYS A 254 -25.42 -63.97 10.90
C LYS A 254 -25.49 -65.37 11.53
N ARG A 255 -24.57 -65.72 12.43
CA ARG A 255 -24.55 -67.01 13.13
C ARG A 255 -25.68 -67.13 14.14
N GLU A 256 -25.98 -66.06 14.88
CA GLU A 256 -27.12 -65.99 15.80
C GLU A 256 -28.47 -66.03 15.07
N ALA A 257 -28.62 -65.26 13.99
CA ALA A 257 -29.82 -65.31 13.15
C ALA A 257 -30.05 -66.72 12.58
N ARG A 258 -28.98 -67.43 12.19
CA ARG A 258 -29.06 -68.83 11.74
C ARG A 258 -29.46 -69.78 12.87
N LYS A 259 -29.00 -69.55 14.11
CA LYS A 259 -29.43 -70.32 15.29
C LYS A 259 -30.90 -70.06 15.65
N GLN A 260 -31.34 -68.81 15.66
CA GLN A 260 -32.74 -68.44 15.93
C GLN A 260 -33.66 -69.03 14.87
N ARG A 261 -33.27 -68.96 13.59
CA ARG A 261 -34.01 -69.61 12.50
C ARG A 261 -34.08 -71.14 12.67
N GLY A 262 -32.98 -71.78 13.08
CA GLY A 262 -32.96 -73.21 13.39
C GLY A 262 -33.84 -73.59 14.60
N GLN A 263 -33.93 -72.73 15.62
CA GLN A 263 -34.81 -72.95 16.77
C GLN A 263 -36.30 -72.75 16.41
N LEU A 264 -36.61 -71.76 15.58
CA LEU A 264 -37.95 -71.54 15.04
C LEU A 264 -38.39 -72.69 14.13
N GLU A 265 -37.50 -73.21 13.28
CA GLU A 265 -37.77 -74.36 12.41
C GLU A 265 -37.91 -75.67 13.22
N ALA A 266 -37.16 -75.85 14.31
CA ALA A 266 -37.30 -77.01 15.21
C ALA A 266 -38.58 -76.97 16.06
N SER A 267 -39.04 -75.78 16.48
CA SER A 267 -40.32 -75.62 17.17
C SER A 267 -41.53 -75.78 16.23
N ALA A 268 -41.37 -75.48 14.93
CA ALA A 268 -42.44 -75.62 13.93
C ALA A 268 -42.68 -77.06 13.46
N GLN A 269 -41.80 -78.01 13.78
CA GLN A 269 -41.94 -79.42 13.41
C GLN A 269 -42.72 -80.28 14.43
N ASN A 270 -43.10 -79.73 15.59
CA ASN A 270 -43.82 -80.44 16.64
C ASN A 270 -45.08 -79.67 17.09
N SER A 271 -46.09 -79.58 16.22
CA SER A 271 -47.49 -79.39 16.63
C SER A 271 -48.45 -79.65 15.46
N PRO A 272 -49.50 -80.47 15.65
CA PRO A 272 -50.42 -80.83 14.58
C PRO A 272 -51.47 -79.73 14.31
N LYS A 273 -51.84 -79.63 13.03
CA LYS A 273 -52.88 -78.76 12.48
C LYS A 273 -54.25 -79.05 13.11
N SER A 274 -54.94 -78.01 13.58
CA SER A 274 -56.41 -77.99 13.69
C SER A 274 -56.99 -76.72 13.06
N GLN A 275 -58.19 -76.88 12.50
CA GLN A 275 -58.86 -75.97 11.58
C GLN A 275 -59.67 -74.85 12.27
N ALA A 276 -59.77 -73.72 11.53
CA ALA A 276 -60.91 -72.77 11.42
C ALA A 276 -61.23 -71.82 12.61
N PRO A 277 -62.06 -70.76 12.44
CA PRO A 277 -62.54 -70.04 11.25
C PRO A 277 -62.38 -68.48 11.32
N ALA A 278 -62.89 -67.81 10.28
CA ALA A 278 -62.80 -66.37 9.99
C ALA A 278 -63.55 -65.42 10.95
N ALA A 279 -62.99 -64.21 11.15
CA ALA A 279 -63.71 -62.99 11.50
C ALA A 279 -62.94 -61.72 11.06
N GLN A 280 -63.64 -60.60 11.00
CA GLN A 280 -63.46 -59.41 10.16
C GLN A 280 -62.37 -58.40 10.58
N ARG A 281 -62.06 -57.48 9.63
CA ARG A 281 -61.19 -56.28 9.68
C ARG A 281 -61.42 -55.36 10.90
N PRO A 282 -60.41 -54.52 11.21
CA PRO A 282 -60.62 -53.08 10.97
C PRO A 282 -59.43 -52.37 10.30
N SER A 283 -59.73 -51.21 9.74
CA SER A 283 -58.89 -50.29 8.96
C SER A 283 -58.06 -49.30 9.81
N ALA A 284 -56.84 -49.01 9.34
CA ALA A 284 -55.97 -47.81 9.44
C ALA A 284 -55.98 -46.90 10.71
N PRO A 285 -54.82 -46.31 11.05
CA PRO A 285 -54.55 -44.97 10.52
C PRO A 285 -53.09 -44.74 10.06
N ALA A 286 -52.90 -43.66 9.31
CA ALA A 286 -51.65 -43.22 8.71
C ALA A 286 -50.89 -42.17 9.55
N SER A 287 -49.56 -42.18 9.37
CA SER A 287 -48.58 -41.06 9.49
C SER A 287 -48.20 -40.58 10.92
N PRO A 288 -46.94 -40.16 11.18
CA PRO A 288 -46.26 -39.09 10.41
C PRO A 288 -44.78 -39.31 10.01
N GLU A 289 -44.39 -38.54 8.99
CA GLU A 289 -43.03 -38.34 8.47
C GLU A 289 -42.08 -37.67 9.49
N PRO A 290 -40.76 -37.94 9.41
CA PRO A 290 -39.75 -37.25 10.20
C PRO A 290 -39.36 -35.87 9.61
N PRO A 291 -38.97 -34.90 10.47
CA PRO A 291 -38.70 -33.52 10.08
C PRO A 291 -37.37 -33.31 9.33
N PRO A 292 -37.24 -32.22 8.53
CA PRO A 292 -36.06 -31.95 7.71
C PRO A 292 -34.85 -31.40 8.49
N ALA A 293 -33.66 -31.71 7.99
CA ALA A 293 -32.36 -31.35 8.55
C ALA A 293 -32.05 -29.83 8.52
N PRO A 294 -31.28 -29.31 9.49
CA PRO A 294 -30.94 -27.90 9.57
C PRO A 294 -29.89 -27.49 8.52
N LYS A 295 -30.14 -26.35 7.86
CA LYS A 295 -29.20 -25.69 6.95
C LYS A 295 -28.11 -24.98 7.74
N SER A 296 -26.86 -25.37 7.55
CA SER A 296 -25.70 -24.63 8.04
C SER A 296 -25.46 -23.39 7.16
N HIS A 297 -25.49 -22.22 7.79
CA HIS A 297 -25.05 -20.97 7.18
C HIS A 297 -23.52 -20.96 7.07
N SER A 298 -22.98 -21.08 5.86
CA SER A 298 -21.57 -20.77 5.58
C SER A 298 -21.44 -19.27 5.34
N LEU A 299 -20.77 -18.58 6.26
CA LEU A 299 -20.22 -17.24 6.04
C LEU A 299 -19.06 -17.36 5.05
N GLU A 300 -19.31 -17.07 3.77
CA GLU A 300 -18.24 -16.84 2.79
C GLU A 300 -17.52 -15.53 3.12
N ALA A 301 -16.33 -15.64 3.70
CA ALA A 301 -15.36 -14.57 3.69
C ALA A 301 -14.86 -14.38 2.25
N ARG A 302 -15.36 -13.34 1.57
CA ARG A 302 -14.78 -12.86 0.31
C ARG A 302 -13.35 -12.38 0.57
N GLN A 303 -12.37 -13.22 0.25
CA GLN A 303 -11.00 -12.77 0.00
C GLN A 303 -11.02 -11.99 -1.32
N VAL A 304 -10.77 -10.69 -1.23
CA VAL A 304 -10.40 -9.87 -2.39
C VAL A 304 -8.94 -10.21 -2.68
N GLU A 305 -8.73 -11.05 -3.70
CA GLU A 305 -7.41 -11.33 -4.24
C GLU A 305 -6.93 -10.08 -4.99
N ALA A 306 -6.01 -9.34 -4.39
CA ALA A 306 -5.32 -8.24 -5.05
C ALA A 306 -4.39 -8.83 -6.12
N ALA A 307 -4.87 -8.90 -7.36
CA ALA A 307 -4.03 -9.20 -8.51
C ALA A 307 -2.97 -8.10 -8.66
N ALA A 308 -1.70 -8.45 -8.39
CA ALA A 308 -0.56 -7.62 -8.74
C ALA A 308 -0.52 -7.47 -10.28
N PRO A 309 -0.32 -6.25 -10.83
CA PRO A 309 -0.14 -6.10 -12.27
C PRO A 309 1.16 -6.80 -12.68
N GLN A 310 1.03 -7.72 -13.63
CA GLN A 310 2.15 -8.41 -14.28
C GLN A 310 3.09 -7.37 -14.89
N ARG A 311 4.37 -7.41 -14.49
CA ARG A 311 5.45 -6.70 -15.19
C ARG A 311 5.52 -7.24 -16.61
N ALA A 312 5.10 -6.46 -17.59
CA ALA A 312 5.55 -6.63 -18.96
C ALA A 312 7.05 -6.38 -18.98
N VAL A 313 7.82 -7.44 -19.24
CA VAL A 313 9.24 -7.35 -19.56
C VAL A 313 9.32 -6.83 -21.00
N GLU A 314 9.51 -5.52 -21.17
CA GLU A 314 9.95 -5.00 -22.47
C GLU A 314 11.40 -5.43 -22.70
N GLU A 315 11.63 -6.10 -23.82
CA GLU A 315 12.98 -6.37 -24.34
C GLU A 315 13.76 -5.06 -24.56
N PRO A 316 15.10 -5.08 -24.43
CA PRO A 316 15.92 -3.88 -24.55
C PRO A 316 15.83 -3.33 -25.97
N ARG A 317 15.26 -2.12 -26.11
CA ARG A 317 15.36 -1.35 -27.36
C ARG A 317 16.79 -0.83 -27.50
N ASP A 318 17.41 -1.12 -28.63
CA ASP A 318 18.71 -0.57 -29.03
C ASP A 318 18.69 0.97 -28.97
N LEU A 319 19.58 1.52 -28.14
CA LEU A 319 19.81 2.97 -28.07
C LEU A 319 20.55 3.41 -29.34
N PRO A 320 20.12 4.47 -30.04
CA PRO A 320 20.92 5.05 -31.12
C PRO A 320 22.22 5.65 -30.55
N ALA A 321 23.31 5.51 -31.32
CA ALA A 321 24.65 5.98 -30.95
C ALA A 321 24.68 7.47 -30.59
N GLU A 322 25.40 7.82 -29.52
CA GLU A 322 25.63 9.19 -29.07
C GLU A 322 26.26 10.05 -30.19
N PRO A 323 25.81 11.31 -30.39
CA PRO A 323 26.56 12.26 -31.20
C PRO A 323 27.84 12.68 -30.47
N ALA A 324 28.93 12.79 -31.24
CA ALA A 324 30.26 13.14 -30.75
C ALA A 324 30.28 14.43 -29.94
N ALA A 325 31.01 14.41 -28.82
CA ALA A 325 31.21 15.56 -27.93
C ALA A 325 31.83 16.76 -28.67
N PRO A 326 31.42 18.02 -28.36
CA PRO A 326 32.05 19.19 -28.92
C PRO A 326 33.51 19.29 -28.48
N GLN A 327 34.42 19.50 -29.44
CA GLN A 327 35.83 19.78 -29.15
C GLN A 327 35.96 21.14 -28.46
N LEU A 328 36.61 21.16 -27.30
CA LEU A 328 36.97 22.40 -26.59
C LEU A 328 38.01 23.19 -27.41
N PRO A 329 37.92 24.53 -27.46
CA PRO A 329 38.92 25.35 -28.13
C PRO A 329 40.28 25.28 -27.40
N PRO A 330 41.40 25.43 -28.12
CA PRO A 330 42.73 25.37 -27.53
C PRO A 330 43.00 26.56 -26.60
N GLU A 331 43.70 26.31 -25.49
CA GLU A 331 44.13 27.34 -24.54
C GLU A 331 45.02 28.40 -25.21
N PRO A 332 44.90 29.69 -24.84
CA PRO A 332 45.78 30.72 -25.35
C PRO A 332 47.21 30.54 -24.86
N ALA A 333 48.16 30.68 -25.79
CA ALA A 333 49.59 30.62 -25.51
C ALA A 333 49.99 31.65 -24.45
N LYS A 334 50.78 31.23 -23.47
CA LYS A 334 51.48 32.13 -22.57
C LYS A 334 52.48 32.94 -23.40
N GLU A 335 52.27 34.24 -23.48
CA GLU A 335 53.25 35.17 -24.05
C GLU A 335 54.50 35.26 -23.14
N PRO A 336 55.68 35.51 -23.74
CA PRO A 336 57.00 35.36 -23.12
C PRO A 336 57.35 36.42 -22.07
#